data_AF-A0A9W6RMR6-F1
#
_entry.id   AF-A0A9W6RMR6-F1
#
_cell.length_a   1.000
_cell.length_b   1.000
_cell.length_c   1.000
_cell.angle_alpha   90.00
_cell.angle_beta   90.00
_cell.angle_gamma   90.00
#
_symmetry.space_group_name_H-M   'P 1'
#
loop_
_entity.id
_entity.type
_entity.pdbx_description
1 polymer ?
#
loop_
_entity_poly.entity_id
_entity_poly.type
_entity_poly.pdbx_seq_one_letter_code
_entity_poly.pdbx_strand_id
1 'polypeptide(L)'
;MAPVNRATTWWAALSLAMKAALAGLLLFALAHPHWDRFAAKAMGIRAMTYPLAAVLVPVIWLIVRRLRGSARYPWDVDALVVAPFVIDVAGNAANLYDTLTWFDDFCHFANWALVSAAFGTALRRGPVLPRWMAAFACAGFGAIAAILWELAEYATFIMNTNEVIGIYRDTIGDEVLGLSGATFAGVLVAALRPAQSSPEPDAADGGQALGSNSQK
;
A
#
# COMPACT_ATOMS: atom_id res chain seq x y z
N MET A 1 -28.03 -4.96 19.43
CA MET A 1 -26.64 -5.01 18.94
C MET A 1 -26.69 -5.02 17.42
N ALA A 2 -26.12 -4.02 16.74
CA ALA A 2 -26.00 -4.05 15.28
C ALA A 2 -25.07 -5.22 14.87
N PRO A 3 -25.35 -5.93 13.78
CA PRO A 3 -24.51 -7.04 13.33
C PRO A 3 -23.09 -6.52 13.05
N VAL A 4 -22.10 -7.13 13.69
CA VAL A 4 -20.69 -6.82 13.43
C VAL A 4 -20.37 -7.26 12.00
N ASN A 5 -19.86 -6.33 11.18
CA ASN A 5 -19.44 -6.64 9.82
C ASN A 5 -18.26 -7.61 9.86
N ARG A 6 -18.47 -8.86 9.44
CA ARG A 6 -17.45 -9.92 9.43
C ARG A 6 -16.17 -9.51 8.69
N ALA A 7 -16.29 -8.73 7.62
CA ALA A 7 -15.12 -8.24 6.88
C ALA A 7 -14.29 -7.26 7.73
N THR A 8 -14.93 -6.38 8.51
CA THR A 8 -14.23 -5.47 9.42
C THR A 8 -13.53 -6.24 10.54
N THR A 9 -14.17 -7.28 11.10
CA THR A 9 -13.55 -8.14 12.12
C THR A 9 -12.34 -8.88 11.58
N TRP A 10 -12.44 -9.41 10.36
CA TRP A 10 -11.33 -10.08 9.68
C TRP A 10 -10.13 -9.15 9.47
N TRP A 11 -10.34 -7.97 8.89
CA TRP A 11 -9.25 -7.01 8.66
C TRP A 11 -8.59 -6.54 9.97
N ALA A 12 -9.37 -6.36 11.02
CA ALA A 12 -8.84 -6.02 12.34
C ALA A 12 -7.94 -7.14 12.88
N ALA A 13 -8.41 -8.40 12.83
CA ALA A 13 -7.63 -9.55 13.26
C ALA A 13 -6.33 -9.69 12.44
N LEU A 14 -6.42 -9.56 11.12
CA LEU A 14 -5.27 -9.65 10.22
C LEU A 14 -4.22 -8.57 10.50
N SER A 15 -4.65 -7.31 10.63
CA SER A 15 -3.76 -6.18 10.92
C SER A 15 -3.04 -6.36 12.26
N LEU A 16 -3.78 -6.75 13.31
CA LEU A 16 -3.20 -7.00 14.63
C LEU A 16 -2.23 -8.18 14.61
N ALA A 17 -2.58 -9.27 13.92
CA ALA A 17 -1.71 -10.43 13.76
C ALA A 17 -0.42 -10.06 13.02
N MET A 18 -0.51 -9.26 11.95
CA MET A 18 0.66 -8.77 11.20
C MET A 18 1.58 -7.91 12.07
N LYS A 19 1.03 -6.99 12.89
CA LYS A 19 1.84 -6.18 13.80
C LYS A 19 2.51 -7.01 14.90
N ALA A 20 1.79 -8.00 15.45
CA ALA A 20 2.36 -8.93 16.41
C ALA A 20 3.46 -9.79 15.78
N ALA A 21 3.25 -10.29 14.57
CA ALA A 21 4.23 -11.04 13.81
C ALA A 21 5.47 -10.19 13.51
N LEU A 22 5.29 -8.96 13.04
CA LEU A 22 6.38 -8.01 12.78
C LEU A 22 7.22 -7.77 14.04
N ALA A 23 6.56 -7.49 15.18
CA ALA A 23 7.26 -7.29 16.45
C ALA A 23 8.04 -8.54 16.87
N GLY A 24 7.43 -9.73 16.79
CA GLY A 24 8.08 -10.99 17.13
C GLY A 24 9.28 -11.30 16.22
N LEU A 25 9.13 -11.08 14.92
CA LEU A 25 10.19 -11.30 13.92
C LEU A 25 11.37 -10.33 14.10
N LEU A 26 11.10 -9.05 14.38
CA LEU A 26 12.14 -8.07 14.68
C LEU A 26 12.89 -8.42 15.97
N LEU A 27 12.17 -8.78 17.04
CA LEU A 27 12.79 -9.25 18.28
C LEU A 27 13.63 -10.51 18.04
N PHE A 28 13.13 -11.44 17.23
CA PHE A 28 13.86 -12.64 16.86
C PHE A 28 15.16 -12.32 16.13
N ALA A 29 15.13 -11.41 15.15
CA ALA A 29 16.34 -10.99 14.43
C ALA A 29 17.34 -10.27 15.35
N LEU A 30 16.86 -9.39 16.23
CA LEU A 30 17.71 -8.69 17.21
C LEU A 30 18.33 -9.62 18.26
N ALA A 31 17.67 -10.73 18.58
CA ALA A 31 18.21 -11.76 19.47
C ALA A 31 19.26 -12.65 18.80
N HIS A 32 19.31 -12.69 17.46
CA HIS A 32 20.21 -13.54 16.69
C HIS A 32 21.02 -12.75 15.64
N PRO A 33 21.67 -11.62 15.99
CA PRO A 33 22.24 -10.69 15.01
C PRO A 33 23.42 -11.28 14.21
N HIS A 34 24.03 -12.36 14.69
CA HIS A 34 25.19 -13.00 14.07
C HIS A 34 24.82 -14.14 13.12
N TRP A 35 23.54 -14.48 12.97
CA TRP A 35 23.14 -15.50 12.01
C TRP A 35 23.27 -14.95 10.59
N ASP A 36 23.77 -15.76 9.65
CA ASP A 36 23.99 -15.37 8.25
C ASP A 36 22.74 -14.72 7.62
N ARG A 37 21.56 -15.26 7.94
CA ARG A 37 20.26 -14.76 7.46
C ARG A 37 19.89 -13.34 7.91
N PHE A 38 20.63 -12.77 8.87
CA PHE A 38 20.41 -11.43 9.45
C PHE A 38 21.65 -10.54 9.37
N ALA A 39 22.85 -11.14 9.35
CA ALA A 39 24.12 -10.44 9.29
C ALA A 39 24.22 -9.61 8.00
N ALA A 40 24.74 -8.38 8.11
CA ALA A 40 24.84 -7.42 7.01
C ALA A 40 23.50 -7.00 6.35
N LYS A 41 22.35 -7.42 6.86
CA LYS A 41 21.02 -7.05 6.32
C LYS A 41 20.35 -5.91 7.08
N ALA A 42 21.13 -4.98 7.61
CA ALA A 42 20.66 -3.77 8.30
C ALA A 42 19.51 -4.00 9.32
N MET A 43 19.45 -5.16 9.99
CA MET A 43 18.32 -5.52 10.87
C MET A 43 18.13 -4.52 12.01
N GLY A 44 19.20 -3.87 12.47
CA GLY A 44 19.12 -2.79 13.46
C GLY A 44 18.36 -1.56 12.94
N ILE A 45 18.61 -1.14 11.69
CA ILE A 45 17.89 -0.02 11.06
C ILE A 45 16.41 -0.40 10.88
N ARG A 46 16.15 -1.59 10.33
CA ARG A 46 14.80 -2.13 10.15
C ARG A 46 14.02 -2.17 11.48
N ALA A 47 14.67 -2.60 12.57
CA ALA A 47 14.06 -2.65 13.90
C ALA A 47 13.68 -1.27 14.47
N MET A 48 14.33 -0.19 14.02
CA MET A 48 13.96 1.18 14.38
C MET A 48 12.87 1.74 13.47
N THR A 49 12.97 1.52 12.15
CA THR A 49 12.10 2.17 11.16
C THR A 49 10.77 1.45 10.94
N TYR A 50 10.74 0.12 10.99
CA TYR A 50 9.52 -0.65 10.70
C TYR A 50 8.42 -0.46 11.74
N PRO A 51 8.72 -0.33 13.06
CA PRO A 51 7.71 0.07 14.03
C PRO A 51 7.09 1.44 13.72
N LEU A 52 7.87 2.39 13.19
CA LEU A 52 7.36 3.71 12.79
C LEU A 52 6.36 3.57 11.63
N ALA A 53 6.67 2.74 10.64
CA ALA A 53 5.75 2.44 9.55
C ALA A 53 4.47 1.74 10.06
N ALA A 54 4.59 0.81 11.02
CA ALA A 54 3.45 0.10 11.60
C ALA A 54 2.53 0.99 12.45
N VAL A 55 3.01 2.14 12.95
CA VAL A 55 2.19 3.12 13.66
C VAL A 55 1.71 4.28 12.78
N LEU A 56 2.13 4.35 11.52
CA LEU A 56 1.76 5.41 10.58
C LEU A 56 0.23 5.57 10.45
N VAL A 57 -0.47 4.47 10.12
CA VAL A 57 -1.93 4.49 9.95
C VAL A 57 -2.66 4.81 11.27
N PRO A 58 -2.28 4.24 12.44
CA PRO A 58 -2.81 4.66 13.73
C PRO A 58 -2.68 6.16 13.98
N VAL A 59 -1.49 6.73 13.74
CA VAL A 59 -1.23 8.16 13.98
C VAL A 59 -2.07 9.03 13.05
N ILE A 60 -2.11 8.72 11.75
CA ILE A 60 -2.95 9.44 10.78
C ILE A 60 -4.42 9.35 11.19
N TRP A 61 -4.91 8.17 11.59
CA TRP A 61 -6.28 8.00 12.05
C TRP A 61 -6.56 8.84 13.31
N LEU A 62 -5.66 8.86 14.29
CA LEU A 62 -5.80 9.69 15.48
C LEU A 62 -5.92 11.18 15.12
N ILE A 63 -5.07 11.67 14.22
CA ILE A 63 -5.11 13.06 13.74
C ILE A 63 -6.44 13.34 13.02
N VAL A 64 -6.82 12.51 12.05
CA VAL A 64 -8.08 12.69 11.30
C VAL A 64 -9.29 12.62 12.23
N ARG A 65 -9.31 11.72 13.20
CA ARG A 65 -10.38 11.60 14.19
C ARG A 65 -10.49 12.87 15.05
N ARG A 66 -9.36 13.46 15.44
CA ARG A 66 -9.34 14.72 16.20
C ARG A 66 -9.84 15.90 15.37
N LEU A 67 -9.50 15.95 14.08
CA LEU A 67 -9.85 17.07 13.20
C LEU A 67 -11.27 16.98 12.62
N ARG A 68 -11.77 15.78 12.34
CA ARG A 68 -13.02 15.54 11.59
C ARG A 68 -14.09 14.78 12.38
N GLY A 69 -13.83 14.42 13.63
CA GLY A 69 -14.77 13.70 14.48
C GLY A 69 -14.70 12.17 14.32
N SER A 70 -15.83 11.49 14.51
CA SER A 70 -15.91 10.02 14.57
C SER A 70 -15.56 9.32 13.24
N ALA A 71 -14.27 9.08 13.02
CA ALA A 71 -13.75 8.27 11.91
C ALA A 71 -13.56 6.81 12.33
N ARG A 72 -14.07 5.86 11.53
CA ARG A 72 -13.78 4.43 11.71
C ARG A 72 -12.32 4.15 11.36
N TYR A 73 -11.70 3.25 12.11
CA TYR A 73 -10.31 2.86 11.87
C TYR A 73 -10.18 2.08 10.54
N PRO A 74 -9.24 2.44 9.64
CA PRO A 74 -9.08 1.81 8.34
C PRO A 74 -8.20 0.55 8.42
N TRP A 75 -8.73 -0.54 9.01
CA TRP A 75 -8.00 -1.79 9.26
C TRP A 75 -7.39 -2.45 8.00
N ASP A 76 -8.08 -2.33 6.87
CA ASP A 76 -7.62 -2.80 5.55
C ASP A 76 -6.38 -2.05 5.07
N VAL A 77 -6.40 -0.70 5.15
CA VAL A 77 -5.24 0.13 4.80
C VAL A 77 -4.08 -0.17 5.73
N ASP A 78 -4.34 -0.30 7.03
CA ASP A 78 -3.33 -0.63 8.04
C ASP A 78 -2.66 -1.99 7.78
N ALA A 79 -3.45 -3.02 7.48
CA ALA A 79 -2.91 -4.34 7.12
C ALA A 79 -2.04 -4.27 5.85
N LEU A 80 -2.50 -3.58 4.81
CA LEU A 80 -1.75 -3.45 3.55
C LEU A 80 -0.44 -2.66 3.72
N VAL A 81 -0.41 -1.64 4.59
CA VAL A 81 0.83 -0.90 4.91
C VAL A 81 1.81 -1.77 5.69
N VAL A 82 1.34 -2.60 6.62
CA VAL A 82 2.21 -3.41 7.48
C VAL A 82 2.75 -4.65 6.75
N ALA A 83 2.01 -5.19 5.79
CA ALA A 83 2.33 -6.45 5.11
C ALA A 83 3.74 -6.50 4.49
N PRO A 84 4.23 -5.48 3.74
CA PRO A 84 5.60 -5.46 3.21
C PRO A 84 6.68 -5.72 4.26
N PHE A 85 6.55 -5.08 5.42
CA PHE A 85 7.52 -5.20 6.51
C PHE A 85 7.49 -6.59 7.15
N VAL A 86 6.31 -7.21 7.23
CA VAL A 86 6.20 -8.61 7.66
C VAL A 86 6.86 -9.53 6.65
N ILE A 87 6.63 -9.32 5.35
CA ILE A 87 7.21 -10.13 4.27
C ILE A 87 8.73 -10.05 4.29
N ASP A 88 9.31 -8.85 4.37
CA ASP A 88 10.78 -8.65 4.42
C ASP A 88 11.41 -9.35 5.63
N VAL A 89 10.92 -9.11 6.85
CA VAL A 89 11.54 -9.73 8.04
C VAL A 89 11.27 -11.23 8.09
N ALA A 90 10.11 -11.70 7.65
CA ALA A 90 9.81 -13.13 7.56
C ALA A 90 10.69 -13.82 6.50
N GLY A 91 10.90 -13.18 5.36
CA GLY A 91 11.80 -13.65 4.30
C GLY A 91 13.22 -13.81 4.82
N ASN A 92 13.74 -12.82 5.55
CA ASN A 92 15.02 -12.92 6.24
C ASN A 92 15.03 -14.04 7.28
N ALA A 93 14.02 -14.14 8.14
CA ALA A 93 13.95 -15.17 9.17
C ALA A 93 13.90 -16.60 8.59
N ALA A 94 13.25 -16.77 7.43
CA ALA A 94 13.16 -18.01 6.68
C ALA A 94 14.34 -18.21 5.69
N ASN A 95 15.34 -17.32 5.68
CA ASN A 95 16.51 -17.39 4.81
C ASN A 95 16.20 -17.34 3.31
N LEU A 96 15.07 -16.73 2.91
CA LEU A 96 14.60 -16.72 1.51
C LEU A 96 15.47 -15.84 0.62
N TYR A 97 15.94 -14.70 1.12
CA TYR A 97 16.87 -13.82 0.40
C TYR A 97 18.19 -14.53 0.00
N ASP A 98 18.63 -15.52 0.78
CA ASP A 98 19.88 -16.24 0.50
C ASP A 98 19.67 -17.55 -0.26
N THR A 99 18.44 -18.08 -0.28
CA THR A 99 18.13 -19.40 -0.85
C THR A 99 17.33 -19.34 -2.14
N LEU A 100 16.59 -18.27 -2.39
CA LEU A 100 15.75 -18.08 -3.55
C LEU A 100 16.18 -16.83 -4.31
N THR A 101 16.83 -17.02 -5.46
CA THR A 101 17.41 -15.93 -6.26
C THR A 101 16.39 -14.92 -6.81
N TRP A 102 15.11 -15.24 -6.79
CA TRP A 102 14.02 -14.37 -7.27
C TRP A 102 13.26 -13.70 -6.13
N PHE A 103 13.58 -14.02 -4.86
CA PHE A 103 12.77 -13.56 -3.74
C PHE A 103 12.83 -12.04 -3.56
N ASP A 104 13.98 -11.45 -3.86
CA ASP A 104 14.18 -10.01 -3.84
C ASP A 104 13.33 -9.33 -4.91
N ASP A 105 13.45 -9.75 -6.18
CA ASP A 105 12.59 -9.30 -7.28
C ASP A 105 11.09 -9.38 -6.94
N PHE A 106 10.69 -10.50 -6.31
CA PHE A 106 9.32 -10.70 -5.86
C PHE A 106 8.92 -9.68 -4.79
N CYS A 107 9.80 -9.39 -3.83
CA CYS A 107 9.55 -8.37 -2.82
C CYS A 107 9.42 -6.99 -3.46
N HIS A 108 10.29 -6.61 -4.40
CA HIS A 108 10.17 -5.35 -5.11
C HIS A 108 8.81 -5.28 -5.83
N PHE A 109 8.39 -6.29 -6.58
CA PHE A 109 7.06 -6.24 -7.19
C PHE A 109 5.91 -6.20 -6.16
N ALA A 110 5.88 -7.17 -5.23
CA ALA A 110 4.75 -7.42 -4.36
C ALA A 110 4.57 -6.36 -3.27
N ASN A 111 5.67 -5.88 -2.68
CA ASN A 111 5.62 -4.88 -1.62
C ASN A 111 5.13 -3.54 -2.17
N TRP A 112 5.63 -3.14 -3.34
CA TRP A 112 5.17 -1.91 -3.98
C TRP A 112 3.70 -2.01 -4.44
N ALA A 113 3.25 -3.18 -4.89
CA ALA A 113 1.83 -3.43 -5.13
C ALA A 113 0.96 -3.28 -3.86
N LEU A 114 1.40 -3.81 -2.72
CA LEU A 114 0.67 -3.72 -1.45
C LEU A 114 0.58 -2.28 -0.93
N VAL A 115 1.69 -1.54 -0.96
CA VAL A 115 1.74 -0.13 -0.55
C VAL A 115 0.85 0.74 -1.45
N SER A 116 0.92 0.56 -2.77
CA SER A 116 0.03 1.25 -3.71
C SER A 116 -1.44 0.87 -3.52
N ALA A 117 -1.74 -0.40 -3.24
CA ALA A 117 -3.10 -0.84 -2.94
C ALA A 117 -3.61 -0.21 -1.63
N ALA A 118 -2.76 -0.06 -0.61
CA ALA A 118 -3.11 0.64 0.63
C ALA A 118 -3.51 2.09 0.35
N PHE A 119 -2.69 2.81 -0.42
CA PHE A 119 -2.97 4.18 -0.84
C PHE A 119 -4.26 4.29 -1.65
N GLY A 120 -4.45 3.44 -2.66
CA GLY A 120 -5.68 3.42 -3.46
C GLY A 120 -6.93 3.08 -2.65
N THR A 121 -6.80 2.17 -1.69
CA THR A 121 -7.86 1.82 -0.75
C THR A 121 -8.17 2.98 0.19
N ALA A 122 -7.17 3.74 0.62
CA ALA A 122 -7.36 4.98 1.38
C ALA A 122 -8.06 6.06 0.54
N LEU A 123 -7.66 6.25 -0.72
CA LEU A 123 -8.28 7.22 -1.64
C LEU A 123 -9.78 6.98 -1.84
N ARG A 124 -10.25 5.73 -1.78
CA ARG A 124 -11.69 5.39 -1.86
C ARG A 124 -12.51 5.95 -0.69
N ARG A 125 -11.87 6.38 0.40
CA ARG A 125 -12.51 7.01 1.56
C ARG A 125 -12.58 8.54 1.44
N GLY A 126 -11.95 9.11 0.41
CA GLY A 126 -11.92 10.53 0.11
C GLY A 126 -12.86 10.90 -1.06
N PRO A 127 -12.58 12.05 -1.72
CA PRO A 127 -13.34 12.49 -2.88
C PRO A 127 -13.37 11.45 -4.01
N VAL A 128 -14.48 11.45 -4.76
CA VAL A 128 -14.64 10.56 -5.90
C VAL A 128 -13.77 11.05 -7.06
N LEU A 129 -12.70 10.31 -7.36
CA LEU A 129 -11.84 10.53 -8.52
C LEU A 129 -12.30 9.69 -9.74
N PRO A 130 -12.12 10.18 -10.97
CA PRO A 130 -12.17 9.34 -12.17
C PRO A 130 -11.26 8.12 -12.05
N ARG A 131 -11.65 6.99 -12.66
CA ARG A 131 -10.91 5.71 -12.57
C ARG A 131 -9.45 5.84 -12.98
N TRP A 132 -9.19 6.54 -14.09
CA TRP A 132 -7.84 6.76 -14.60
C TRP A 132 -7.01 7.60 -13.62
N MET A 133 -7.56 8.68 -13.04
CA MET A 133 -6.85 9.49 -12.05
C MET A 133 -6.49 8.68 -10.81
N ALA A 134 -7.41 7.82 -10.34
CA ALA A 134 -7.13 6.94 -9.22
C ALA A 134 -6.01 5.94 -9.55
N ALA A 135 -6.02 5.33 -10.75
CA ALA A 135 -4.97 4.43 -11.19
C ALA A 135 -3.59 5.13 -11.24
N PHE A 136 -3.51 6.29 -11.90
CA PHE A 136 -2.28 7.07 -12.00
C PHE A 136 -1.77 7.55 -10.64
N ALA A 137 -2.66 8.00 -9.75
CA ALA A 137 -2.26 8.40 -8.40
C ALA A 137 -1.69 7.23 -7.60
N CYS A 138 -2.27 6.02 -7.72
CA CYS A 138 -1.76 4.83 -7.04
C CYS A 138 -0.42 4.36 -7.61
N ALA A 139 -0.29 4.35 -8.94
CA ALA A 139 0.95 3.99 -9.61
C ALA A 139 2.07 4.98 -9.27
N GLY A 140 1.79 6.29 -9.36
CA GLY A 140 2.74 7.34 -9.04
C GLY A 140 3.17 7.32 -7.56
N PHE A 141 2.23 7.09 -6.63
CA PHE A 141 2.58 6.96 -5.21
C PHE A 141 3.53 5.79 -4.95
N GLY A 142 3.26 4.62 -5.53
CA GLY A 142 4.13 3.45 -5.37
C GLY A 142 5.49 3.63 -6.04
N ALA A 143 5.54 4.22 -7.23
CA ALA A 143 6.78 4.54 -7.90
C ALA A 143 7.65 5.51 -7.08
N ILE A 144 7.05 6.56 -6.51
CA ILE A 144 7.78 7.46 -5.59
C ILE A 144 8.30 6.69 -4.38
N ALA A 145 7.50 5.78 -3.82
CA ALA A 145 7.91 4.99 -2.67
C ALA A 145 9.06 4.01 -3.00
N ALA A 146 9.05 3.39 -4.18
CA ALA A 146 10.13 2.55 -4.69
C ALA A 146 11.44 3.36 -4.84
N ILE A 147 11.36 4.54 -5.45
CA ILE A 147 12.52 5.46 -5.56
C ILE A 147 13.09 5.83 -4.20
N LEU A 148 12.22 6.12 -3.22
CA LEU A 148 12.68 6.44 -1.87
C LEU A 148 13.34 5.24 -1.17
N TRP A 149 12.96 4.01 -1.53
CA TRP A 149 13.58 2.80 -1.02
C TRP A 149 14.97 2.58 -1.62
N GLU A 150 15.11 2.66 -2.94
CA GLU A 150 16.42 2.57 -3.61
C GLU A 150 17.39 3.64 -3.07
N LEU A 151 16.90 4.85 -2.79
CA LEU A 151 17.71 5.89 -2.14
C LEU A 151 18.15 5.49 -0.72
N ALA A 152 17.29 4.79 0.04
CA ALA A 152 17.64 4.28 1.35
C ALA A 152 18.65 3.13 1.27
N GLU A 153 18.51 2.23 0.31
CA GLU A 153 19.48 1.16 0.05
C GLU A 153 20.83 1.72 -0.38
N TYR A 154 20.82 2.70 -1.28
CA TYR A 154 22.02 3.42 -1.66
C TYR A 154 22.77 3.97 -0.43
N ALA A 155 22.04 4.63 0.46
CA ALA A 155 22.61 5.23 1.66
C ALA A 155 23.09 4.21 2.71
N THR A 156 22.54 2.99 2.73
CA THR A 156 22.80 1.99 3.76
C THR A 156 23.78 0.89 3.33
N PHE A 157 23.80 0.52 2.05
CA PHE A 157 24.57 -0.60 1.52
C PHE A 157 25.61 -0.21 0.47
N ILE A 158 25.31 0.77 -0.40
CA ILE A 158 26.07 0.97 -1.65
C ILE A 158 27.19 2.01 -1.52
N MET A 159 27.09 3.00 -0.62
CA MET A 159 28.06 4.11 -0.57
C MET A 159 29.54 3.70 -0.35
N ASN A 160 29.82 2.46 0.06
CA ASN A 160 31.17 2.00 0.42
C ASN A 160 31.68 0.77 -0.36
N THR A 161 31.16 0.50 -1.56
CA THR A 161 31.59 -0.65 -2.40
C THR A 161 32.17 -0.23 -3.75
N ASN A 162 33.04 -1.08 -4.31
CA ASN A 162 33.66 -0.91 -5.62
C ASN A 162 32.88 -1.63 -6.74
N GLU A 163 31.86 -2.42 -6.41
CA GLU A 163 31.01 -3.14 -7.38
C GLU A 163 29.94 -2.19 -7.93
N VAL A 164 30.12 -1.67 -9.15
CA VAL A 164 29.22 -0.63 -9.70
C VAL A 164 28.19 -1.19 -10.69
N ILE A 165 28.59 -2.16 -11.52
CA ILE A 165 27.75 -2.64 -12.63
C ILE A 165 26.63 -3.54 -12.13
N GLY A 166 26.94 -4.47 -11.21
CA GLY A 166 25.92 -5.34 -10.60
C GLY A 166 24.84 -4.50 -9.93
N ILE A 167 25.26 -3.59 -9.04
CA ILE A 167 24.37 -2.72 -8.27
C ILE A 167 23.51 -1.82 -9.17
N TYR A 168 24.09 -1.23 -10.21
CA TYR A 168 23.30 -0.40 -11.13
C TYR A 168 22.21 -1.20 -11.85
N ARG A 169 22.50 -2.45 -12.25
CA ARG A 169 21.50 -3.31 -12.89
C ARG A 169 20.40 -3.72 -11.93
N ASP A 170 20.78 -4.01 -10.69
CA ASP A 170 19.89 -4.36 -9.57
C ASP A 170 18.87 -3.23 -9.35
N THR A 171 19.36 -2.03 -9.01
CA THR A 171 18.53 -0.84 -8.77
C THR A 171 17.60 -0.54 -9.95
N ILE A 172 18.05 -0.67 -11.20
CA ILE A 172 17.17 -0.45 -12.36
C ILE A 172 16.10 -1.56 -12.47
N GLY A 173 16.46 -2.81 -12.17
CA GLY A 173 15.51 -3.93 -12.09
C GLY A 173 14.44 -3.69 -11.03
N ASP A 174 14.87 -3.26 -9.85
CA ASP A 174 14.03 -2.97 -8.69
C ASP A 174 13.05 -1.83 -8.95
N GLU A 175 13.51 -0.77 -9.60
CA GLU A 175 12.64 0.34 -10.04
C GLU A 175 11.59 -0.13 -11.05
N VAL A 176 11.98 -0.96 -12.01
CA VAL A 176 11.05 -1.52 -13.00
C VAL A 176 10.00 -2.41 -12.32
N LEU A 177 10.41 -3.26 -11.38
CA LEU A 177 9.52 -4.12 -10.62
C LEU A 177 8.60 -3.32 -9.69
N GLY A 178 9.12 -2.30 -9.03
CA GLY A 178 8.34 -1.41 -8.17
C GLY A 178 7.31 -0.59 -8.93
N LEU A 179 7.69 0.01 -10.06
CA LEU A 179 6.74 0.67 -10.96
C LEU A 179 5.67 -0.30 -11.47
N SER A 180 6.07 -1.54 -11.82
CA SER A 180 5.14 -2.56 -12.31
C SER A 180 4.14 -2.99 -11.26
N GLY A 181 4.59 -3.27 -10.03
CA GLY A 181 3.74 -3.61 -8.89
C GLY A 181 2.78 -2.48 -8.52
N ALA A 182 3.30 -1.25 -8.45
CA ALA A 182 2.50 -0.05 -8.19
C ALA A 182 1.42 0.17 -9.25
N THR A 183 1.78 0.00 -10.53
CA THR A 183 0.86 0.11 -11.66
C THR A 183 -0.21 -0.97 -11.61
N PHE A 184 0.17 -2.23 -11.34
CA PHE A 184 -0.74 -3.34 -11.17
C PHE A 184 -1.79 -3.04 -10.10
N ALA A 185 -1.37 -2.58 -8.93
CA ALA A 185 -2.26 -2.18 -7.85
C ALA A 185 -3.19 -1.02 -8.25
N GLY A 186 -2.67 -0.01 -8.97
CA GLY A 186 -3.47 1.10 -9.48
C GLY A 186 -4.57 0.66 -10.45
N VAL A 187 -4.25 -0.25 -11.37
CA VAL A 187 -5.22 -0.86 -12.28
C VAL A 187 -6.27 -1.65 -11.50
N LEU A 188 -5.87 -2.45 -10.52
CA LEU A 188 -6.80 -3.24 -9.70
C LEU A 188 -7.75 -2.33 -8.89
N VAL A 189 -7.24 -1.28 -8.27
CA VAL A 189 -8.05 -0.29 -7.53
C VAL A 189 -9.05 0.39 -8.46
N ALA A 190 -8.63 0.77 -9.66
CA ALA A 190 -9.51 1.35 -10.65
C ALA A 190 -10.56 0.34 -11.14
N ALA A 191 -10.18 -0.92 -11.39
CA ALA A 191 -11.04 -2.00 -11.85
C ALA A 191 -12.16 -2.29 -10.85
N LEU A 192 -11.83 -2.39 -9.56
CA LEU A 192 -12.73 -2.74 -8.46
C LEU A 192 -13.65 -1.60 -8.00
N ARG A 193 -13.59 -0.42 -8.63
CA ARG A 193 -14.56 0.65 -8.39
C ARG A 193 -15.88 0.34 -9.12
N PRO A 194 -17.04 0.53 -8.49
CA PRO A 194 -18.32 0.50 -9.19
C PRO A 194 -18.34 1.51 -10.34
N ALA A 195 -19.00 1.19 -11.46
CA ALA A 195 -19.26 2.16 -12.51
C ALA A 195 -20.05 3.33 -11.92
N GLN A 196 -19.65 4.57 -12.22
CA GLN A 196 -20.50 5.71 -11.93
C GLN A 196 -21.72 5.58 -12.84
N SER A 197 -22.90 5.41 -12.28
CA SER A 197 -24.14 5.62 -13.02
C SER A 197 -24.15 7.08 -13.45
N SER A 198 -24.11 7.36 -14.75
CA SER A 198 -24.42 8.68 -15.26
C SER A 198 -25.77 9.11 -14.69
N PRO A 199 -25.96 10.39 -14.30
CA PRO A 199 -27.29 10.90 -14.01
C PRO A 199 -28.17 10.58 -15.21
N GLU A 200 -29.27 9.85 -14.99
CA GLU A 200 -30.30 9.70 -16.00
C GLU A 200 -30.70 11.12 -16.43
N PRO A 201 -30.66 11.45 -17.74
CA PRO A 201 -31.14 12.75 -18.16
C PRO A 201 -32.60 12.81 -17.73
N ASP A 202 -32.91 13.71 -16.79
CA ASP A 202 -34.27 14.05 -16.41
C ASP A 202 -35.09 14.09 -17.68
N ALA A 203 -36.11 13.24 -17.76
CA ALA A 203 -37.07 13.23 -18.85
C ALA A 203 -37.75 14.61 -18.85
N ALA A 204 -37.12 15.55 -19.56
CA ALA A 204 -37.64 16.87 -19.81
C ALA A 204 -38.93 16.70 -20.60
N ASP A 205 -40.03 16.76 -19.85
CA ASP A 205 -41.27 17.43 -20.21
C ASP A 205 -41.78 17.09 -21.62
N GLY A 206 -42.00 15.80 -21.85
CA GLY A 206 -42.79 15.31 -22.97
C GLY A 206 -44.28 15.41 -22.66
N GLY A 207 -44.88 16.58 -22.85
CA GLY A 207 -46.28 16.67 -23.25
C GLY A 207 -47.17 17.61 -22.45
N GLN A 208 -47.30 18.87 -22.90
CA GLN A 208 -48.61 19.45 -23.16
C GLN A 208 -48.61 20.16 -24.52
N ALA A 209 -49.11 19.44 -25.51
CA ALA A 209 -49.52 20.01 -26.78
C ALA A 209 -50.92 20.62 -26.66
N LEU A 210 -51.08 21.79 -27.28
CA LEU A 210 -52.27 22.25 -27.99
C LEU A 210 -53.59 22.44 -27.20
N GLY A 211 -53.86 23.71 -26.87
CA GLY A 211 -55.18 24.23 -26.55
C GLY A 211 -55.40 25.58 -27.21
N SER A 212 -55.78 25.55 -28.49
CA SER A 212 -56.42 26.67 -29.19
C SER A 212 -57.67 27.11 -28.43
N ASN A 213 -57.81 28.39 -28.06
CA ASN A 213 -59.09 29.06 -28.31
C ASN A 213 -59.00 30.59 -28.41
N SER A 214 -59.82 31.07 -29.34
CA SER A 214 -60.00 32.43 -29.83
C SER A 214 -60.99 33.23 -28.97
N GLN A 215 -60.88 34.57 -29.02
CA GLN A 215 -61.87 35.59 -28.60
C GLN A 215 -62.12 35.72 -27.08
N LYS A 216 -62.23 36.89 -26.45
CA LYS A 216 -62.65 38.26 -26.82
C LYS A 216 -61.83 39.28 -26.02
#